data_AF-A0A6N7W2G1-F1
#
_entry.id   AF-A0A6N7W2G1-F1
#
_cell.length_a   1.000
_cell.length_b   1.000
_cell.length_c   1.000
_cell.angle_alpha   90.00
_cell.angle_beta   90.00
_cell.angle_gamma   90.00
#
_symmetry.space_group_name_H-M   'P 1'
#
loop_
_entity.id
_entity.type
_entity.pdbx_description
1 polymer ?
#
loop_
_entity_poly.entity_id
_entity_poly.type
_entity_poly.pdbx_seq_one_letter_code
_entity_poly.pdbx_strand_id
1 'polypeptide(L)'
;MASPWDAALRYLGQRDHSEHELRTKLARRDFDEDEIENVIQRLYAAQLIDDAKFASACAISYFHSGLSRRAVAIKLRNKGLSDVNIEAALSGLDDDDELGRAIDLARSRLQKMSGIPQATARRRLLAFLGRRGFSESMCYAAVGKAFDEQSNSC
;
A
#
# COMPACT_ATOMS: atom_id res chain seq x y z
N MET A 1 -17.41 -26.70 17.39
CA MET A 1 -16.70 -25.44 17.07
C MET A 1 -15.73 -25.71 15.93
N ALA A 2 -15.54 -24.79 14.98
CA ALA A 2 -14.49 -24.95 13.99
C ALA A 2 -13.13 -24.79 14.69
N SER A 3 -12.15 -25.65 14.37
CA SER A 3 -10.79 -25.51 14.90
C SER A 3 -10.20 -24.16 14.47
N PRO A 4 -9.33 -23.53 15.28
CA PRO A 4 -8.60 -22.32 14.85
C PRO A 4 -7.79 -22.57 13.56
N TRP A 5 -7.35 -23.81 13.32
CA TRP A 5 -6.75 -24.24 12.05
C TRP A 5 -7.72 -24.10 10.87
N ASP A 6 -8.93 -24.66 10.98
CA ASP A 6 -9.95 -24.59 9.92
C ASP A 6 -10.39 -23.15 9.67
N ALA A 7 -10.49 -22.36 10.73
CA ALA A 7 -10.79 -20.94 10.64
C ALA A 7 -9.69 -20.18 9.88
N ALA A 8 -8.41 -20.43 10.18
CA ALA A 8 -7.28 -19.83 9.49
C ALA A 8 -7.23 -20.22 8.00
N LEU A 9 -7.41 -21.51 7.69
CA LEU A 9 -7.45 -22.00 6.30
C LEU A 9 -8.58 -21.35 5.51
N ARG A 10 -9.74 -21.11 6.12
CA ARG A 10 -10.84 -20.37 5.48
C ARG A 10 -10.46 -18.93 5.15
N TYR A 11 -9.67 -18.26 5.98
CA TYR A 11 -9.19 -16.91 5.67
C TYR A 11 -8.17 -16.93 4.54
N LEU A 12 -7.19 -17.85 4.60
CA LEU A 12 -6.16 -18.01 3.58
C LEU A 12 -6.72 -18.42 2.22
N GLY A 13 -7.79 -19.22 2.20
CA GLY A 13 -8.48 -19.61 0.96
C GLY A 13 -9.18 -18.44 0.24
N GLN A 14 -9.38 -17.29 0.88
CA GLN A 14 -9.97 -16.10 0.24
C GLN A 14 -8.90 -15.17 -0.32
N ARG A 15 -7.81 -14.99 0.41
CA ARG A 15 -6.63 -14.19 0.04
C ARG A 15 -5.50 -14.45 1.04
N ASP A 16 -4.30 -14.03 0.68
CA ASP A 16 -3.18 -13.98 1.61
C ASP A 16 -3.46 -13.02 2.77
N HIS A 17 -2.92 -13.34 3.94
CA HIS A 17 -3.02 -12.54 5.17
C HIS A 17 -1.65 -12.48 5.84
N SER A 18 -1.36 -11.39 6.54
CA SER A 18 -0.24 -11.36 7.48
C SER A 18 -0.58 -12.16 8.74
N GLU A 19 0.46 -12.55 9.47
CA GLU A 19 0.32 -13.13 10.81
C GLU A 19 -0.59 -12.26 11.70
N HIS A 20 -0.34 -10.95 11.74
CA HIS A 20 -1.12 -10.01 12.54
C HIS A 20 -2.60 -9.98 12.15
N GLU A 21 -2.91 -10.02 10.85
CA GLU A 21 -4.30 -10.08 10.38
C GLU A 21 -4.98 -11.39 10.84
N LEU A 22 -4.26 -12.52 10.78
CA LEU A 22 -4.78 -13.82 11.23
C LEU A 22 -5.00 -13.86 12.74
N ARG A 23 -4.02 -13.44 13.55
CA ARG A 23 -4.16 -13.36 15.01
C ARG A 23 -5.37 -12.52 15.40
N THR A 24 -5.51 -11.33 14.81
CA THR A 24 -6.65 -10.43 15.06
C THR A 24 -7.98 -11.09 14.70
N LYS A 25 -8.04 -11.83 13.58
CA LYS A 25 -9.26 -12.51 13.14
C LYS A 25 -9.63 -13.72 13.99
N LEU A 26 -8.63 -14.47 14.46
CA LEU A 26 -8.83 -15.62 15.34
C LEU A 26 -9.24 -15.17 16.74
N ALA A 27 -8.61 -14.14 17.29
CA ALA A 27 -8.99 -13.55 18.58
C ALA A 27 -10.45 -13.04 18.58
N ARG A 28 -10.92 -12.45 17.47
CA ARG A 28 -12.33 -12.04 17.30
C ARG A 28 -13.32 -13.21 17.26
N ARG A 29 -12.86 -14.45 17.20
CA ARG A 29 -13.67 -15.67 17.30
C ARG A 29 -13.58 -16.33 18.67
N ASP A 30 -12.99 -15.63 19.65
CA ASP A 30 -12.84 -16.09 21.03
C ASP A 30 -11.99 -17.36 21.16
N PHE A 31 -11.00 -17.55 20.27
CA PHE A 31 -9.95 -18.56 20.47
C PHE A 31 -8.89 -18.05 21.45
N ASP A 32 -8.35 -18.96 22.26
CA ASP A 32 -7.34 -18.62 23.27
C ASP A 32 -5.99 -18.27 22.63
N GLU A 33 -5.19 -17.44 23.30
CA GLU A 33 -3.90 -16.98 22.79
C GLU A 33 -2.94 -18.15 22.50
N ASP A 34 -2.93 -19.17 23.35
CA ASP A 34 -2.13 -20.39 23.15
C ASP A 34 -2.59 -21.19 21.92
N GLU A 35 -3.91 -21.27 21.67
CA GLU A 35 -4.44 -21.95 20.47
C GLU A 35 -4.06 -21.19 19.19
N ILE A 36 -4.12 -19.86 19.23
CA ILE A 36 -3.72 -18.99 18.13
C ILE A 36 -2.24 -19.15 17.86
N GLU A 37 -1.38 -19.09 18.88
CA GLU A 37 0.06 -19.25 18.74
C GLU A 37 0.42 -20.59 18.08
N ASN A 38 -0.17 -21.68 18.58
CA ASN A 38 0.04 -23.02 18.02
C ASN A 38 -0.36 -23.10 16.54
N VAL A 39 -1.49 -22.48 16.16
CA VAL A 39 -1.94 -22.46 14.77
C VAL A 39 -1.02 -21.60 13.90
N ILE A 40 -0.60 -20.43 14.35
CA ILE A 40 0.33 -19.56 13.62
C ILE A 40 1.66 -20.27 13.36
N GLN A 41 2.26 -20.89 14.38
CA GLN A 41 3.49 -21.66 14.21
C GLN A 41 3.34 -22.80 13.20
N ARG A 42 2.21 -23.50 13.26
CA ARG A 42 1.89 -24.57 12.30
C ARG A 42 1.69 -24.05 10.88
N LEU A 43 1.10 -22.86 10.70
CA LEU A 43 0.95 -22.23 9.38
C LEU A 43 2.31 -21.84 8.79
N TYR A 44 3.23 -21.31 9.59
CA TYR A 44 4.62 -21.05 9.16
C TYR A 44 5.35 -22.33 8.79
N ALA A 45 5.26 -23.37 9.63
CA ALA A 45 5.88 -24.67 9.36
C ALA A 45 5.35 -25.31 8.06
N ALA A 46 4.07 -25.10 7.75
CA ALA A 46 3.44 -25.54 6.51
C ALA A 46 3.68 -24.58 5.33
N GLN A 47 4.43 -23.49 5.52
CA GLN A 47 4.67 -22.43 4.52
C GLN A 47 3.39 -21.81 3.94
N LEU A 48 2.31 -21.83 4.71
CA LEU A 48 1.02 -21.25 4.32
C LEU A 48 0.95 -19.74 4.56
N ILE A 49 1.83 -19.22 5.42
CA ILE A 49 2.02 -17.79 5.63
C ILE A 49 3.51 -17.45 5.56
N ASP A 50 3.78 -16.26 5.04
CA ASP A 50 5.12 -15.70 4.90
C ASP A 50 4.98 -14.18 4.85
N ASP A 51 5.24 -13.54 5.99
CA ASP A 51 5.05 -12.09 6.13
C ASP A 51 6.01 -11.29 5.24
N ALA A 52 7.19 -11.81 4.91
CA ALA A 52 8.14 -11.15 4.01
C ALA A 52 7.63 -11.18 2.56
N LYS A 53 7.11 -12.32 2.09
CA LYS A 53 6.47 -12.42 0.77
C LYS A 53 5.20 -11.58 0.70
N PHE A 54 4.38 -11.63 1.74
CA PHE A 54 3.15 -10.84 1.83
C PHE A 54 3.45 -9.33 1.79
N ALA A 55 4.46 -8.87 2.54
CA ALA A 55 4.92 -7.48 2.53
C ALA A 55 5.36 -7.04 1.13
N SER A 56 6.18 -7.85 0.46
CA SER A 56 6.67 -7.57 -0.89
C SER A 56 5.55 -7.46 -1.91
N ALA A 57 4.61 -8.42 -1.92
CA ALA A 57 3.46 -8.40 -2.82
C ALA A 57 2.55 -7.18 -2.58
N CYS A 58 2.27 -6.87 -1.31
CA CYS A 58 1.51 -5.68 -0.95
C CYS A 58 2.23 -4.38 -1.36
N ALA A 59 3.54 -4.30 -1.16
CA ALA A 59 4.35 -3.14 -1.51
C ALA A 59 4.25 -2.84 -3.01
N ILE A 60 4.48 -3.86 -3.84
CA ILE A 60 4.36 -3.78 -5.31
C ILE A 60 2.96 -3.30 -5.71
N SER A 61 1.91 -3.94 -5.18
CA SER A 61 0.52 -3.58 -5.50
C SER A 61 0.18 -2.13 -5.13
N TYR A 62 0.54 -1.70 -3.91
CA TYR A 62 0.30 -0.34 -3.45
C TYR A 62 1.11 0.68 -4.23
N PHE A 63 2.35 0.35 -4.56
CA PHE A 63 3.22 1.20 -5.34
C PHE A 63 2.68 1.43 -6.75
N HIS A 64 2.27 0.37 -7.46
CA HIS A 64 1.63 0.46 -8.78
C HIS A 64 0.27 1.19 -8.75
N SER A 65 -0.44 1.18 -7.62
CA SER A 65 -1.65 2.00 -7.47
C SER A 65 -1.38 3.51 -7.43
N GLY A 66 -0.10 3.90 -7.40
CA GLY A 66 0.39 5.28 -7.38
C GLY A 66 0.47 5.86 -5.98
N LEU A 67 0.82 5.04 -4.98
CA LEU A 67 1.19 5.48 -3.64
C LEU A 67 2.69 5.79 -3.56
N SER A 68 3.04 6.82 -2.79
CA SER A 68 4.43 7.13 -2.40
C SER A 68 5.01 6.01 -1.55
N ARG A 69 6.36 5.91 -1.50
CA ARG A 69 7.05 4.90 -0.66
C ARG A 69 6.63 5.03 0.81
N ARG A 70 6.47 6.27 1.28
CA ARG A 70 6.00 6.59 2.62
C ARG A 70 4.57 6.08 2.88
N ALA A 71 3.65 6.27 1.95
CA ALA A 71 2.28 5.76 2.09
C ALA A 71 2.23 4.22 2.07
N VAL A 72 3.05 3.59 1.23
CA VAL A 72 3.20 2.12 1.22
C VAL A 72 3.68 1.64 2.60
N ALA A 73 4.72 2.24 3.16
CA ALA A 73 5.23 1.90 4.49
C ALA A 73 4.13 1.95 5.57
N ILE A 74 3.33 3.03 5.59
CA ILE A 74 2.21 3.18 6.53
C ILE A 74 1.17 2.08 6.34
N LYS A 75 0.83 1.73 5.09
CA LYS A 75 -0.12 0.66 4.79
C LYS A 75 0.38 -0.70 5.26
N LEU A 76 1.67 -0.98 5.11
CA LEU A 76 2.29 -2.22 5.57
C LEU A 76 2.34 -2.28 7.12
N ARG A 77 2.68 -1.17 7.81
CA ARG A 77 2.59 -1.12 9.28
C ARG A 77 1.18 -1.36 9.79
N ASN A 78 0.17 -0.82 9.12
CA ASN A 78 -1.24 -1.06 9.48
C ASN A 78 -1.67 -2.52 9.26
N LYS A 79 -0.89 -3.31 8.51
CA LYS A 79 -1.06 -4.77 8.38
C LYS A 79 -0.28 -5.55 9.44
N GLY A 80 0.37 -4.87 10.37
CA GLY A 80 1.15 -5.46 11.47
C GLY A 80 2.48 -6.06 11.03
N LEU A 81 3.01 -5.66 9.88
CA LEU A 81 4.32 -6.12 9.41
C LEU A 81 5.45 -5.43 10.17
N SER A 82 6.52 -6.19 10.45
CA SER A 82 7.72 -5.67 11.11
C SER A 82 8.46 -4.64 10.24
N ASP A 83 9.21 -3.73 10.87
CA ASP A 83 10.00 -2.75 10.15
C ASP A 83 11.03 -3.42 9.22
N VAL A 84 11.61 -4.56 9.61
CA VAL A 84 12.52 -5.36 8.76
C VAL A 84 11.83 -5.82 7.47
N ASN A 85 10.62 -6.37 7.56
CA ASN A 85 9.87 -6.81 6.37
C ASN A 85 9.46 -5.62 5.50
N ILE A 86 9.13 -4.49 6.11
CA ILE A 86 8.76 -3.25 5.41
C ILE A 86 9.97 -2.68 4.66
N GLU A 87 11.11 -2.55 5.32
CA GLU A 87 12.34 -2.04 4.72
C GLU A 87 12.78 -2.93 3.55
N ALA A 88 12.79 -4.25 3.73
CA ALA A 88 13.10 -5.19 2.66
C ALA A 88 12.13 -5.04 1.49
N ALA A 89 10.82 -5.01 1.75
CA ALA A 89 9.80 -4.86 0.71
C ALA A 89 9.93 -3.53 -0.05
N LEU A 90 10.25 -2.44 0.64
CA LEU A 90 10.46 -1.13 0.02
C LEU A 90 11.79 -1.07 -0.75
N SER A 91 12.86 -1.70 -0.28
CA SER A 91 14.13 -1.77 -1.02
C SER A 91 14.00 -2.53 -2.34
N GLY A 92 13.06 -3.46 -2.44
CA GLY A 92 12.73 -4.16 -3.68
C GLY A 92 11.93 -3.32 -4.68
N LEU A 93 11.41 -2.15 -4.28
CA LEU A 93 10.78 -1.21 -5.19
C LEU A 93 11.86 -0.36 -5.85
N ASP A 94 12.16 -0.65 -7.10
CA ASP A 94 13.04 0.15 -7.95
C ASP A 94 12.30 1.43 -8.39
N ASP A 95 12.70 2.57 -7.81
CA ASP A 95 12.20 3.90 -8.16
C ASP A 95 13.07 4.97 -7.52
N ASP A 96 14.15 5.30 -8.21
CA ASP A 96 15.03 6.42 -7.85
C ASP A 96 14.39 7.79 -8.17
N ASP A 97 13.27 7.83 -8.92
CA ASP A 97 12.60 9.06 -9.35
C ASP A 97 11.14 9.20 -8.84
N GLU A 98 11.01 9.36 -7.52
CA GLU A 98 9.71 9.57 -6.87
C GLU A 98 9.00 10.85 -7.37
N LEU A 99 9.76 11.88 -7.78
CA LEU A 99 9.21 13.11 -8.35
C LEU A 99 8.63 12.87 -9.74
N GLY A 100 9.35 12.14 -10.62
CA GLY A 100 8.88 11.76 -11.95
C GLY A 100 7.54 11.02 -11.90
N ARG A 101 7.40 10.04 -10.99
CA ARG A 101 6.10 9.38 -10.78
C ARG A 101 5.01 10.32 -10.31
N ALA A 102 5.31 11.26 -9.41
CA ALA A 102 4.33 12.25 -8.98
C ALA A 102 3.88 13.14 -10.15
N ILE A 103 4.80 13.53 -11.05
CA ILE A 103 4.51 14.27 -12.28
C ILE A 103 3.60 13.44 -13.20
N ASP A 104 3.95 12.18 -13.47
CA ASP A 104 3.16 11.28 -14.33
C ASP A 104 1.73 11.08 -13.82
N LEU A 105 1.59 10.91 -12.50
CA LEU A 105 0.28 10.82 -11.84
C LEU A 105 -0.51 12.13 -11.97
N ALA A 106 0.16 13.28 -11.79
CA ALA A 106 -0.46 14.59 -11.93
C ALA A 106 -0.93 14.83 -13.37
N ARG A 107 -0.07 14.55 -14.36
CA ARG A 107 -0.35 14.67 -15.81
C ARG A 107 -1.52 13.79 -16.23
N SER A 108 -1.47 12.50 -15.90
CA SER A 108 -2.53 11.53 -16.23
C SER A 108 -3.88 11.93 -15.62
N ARG A 109 -3.87 12.58 -14.45
CA ARG A 109 -5.08 13.06 -13.78
C ARG A 109 -5.56 14.38 -14.38
N LEU A 110 -4.65 15.27 -14.76
CA LEU A 110 -4.92 16.57 -15.39
C LEU A 110 -5.58 16.41 -16.75
N GLN A 111 -5.18 15.43 -17.55
CA GLN A 111 -5.84 15.09 -18.84
C GLN A 111 -7.33 14.77 -18.68
N LYS A 112 -7.74 14.25 -17.51
CA LYS A 112 -9.14 13.93 -17.19
C LYS A 112 -9.92 15.12 -16.63
N MET A 113 -9.31 16.31 -16.59
CA MET A 113 -9.88 17.55 -16.01
C MET A 113 -10.17 18.61 -17.08
N SER A 114 -10.42 18.20 -18.34
CA SER A 114 -10.83 19.12 -19.39
C SER A 114 -12.07 19.94 -18.99
N GLY A 115 -12.06 21.24 -19.28
CA GLY A 115 -13.14 22.18 -18.92
C GLY A 115 -13.17 22.62 -17.45
N ILE A 116 -12.26 22.14 -16.60
CA ILE A 116 -12.17 22.60 -15.21
C ILE A 116 -11.26 23.84 -15.13
N PRO A 117 -11.68 24.92 -14.43
CA PRO A 117 -10.81 26.09 -14.23
C PRO A 117 -9.47 25.72 -13.60
N GLN A 118 -8.38 26.28 -14.12
CA GLN A 118 -7.01 25.91 -13.75
C GLN A 118 -6.76 25.94 -12.23
N ALA A 119 -7.23 26.98 -11.53
CA ALA A 119 -7.12 27.09 -10.07
C ALA A 119 -7.80 25.93 -9.34
N THR A 120 -8.97 25.50 -9.82
CA THR A 120 -9.70 24.34 -9.27
C THR A 120 -8.98 23.04 -9.57
N ALA A 121 -8.45 22.87 -10.78
CA ALA A 121 -7.67 21.70 -11.17
C ALA A 121 -6.39 21.56 -10.32
N ARG A 122 -5.63 22.64 -10.13
CA ARG A 122 -4.45 22.69 -9.23
C ARG A 122 -4.79 22.21 -7.82
N ARG A 123 -5.81 22.78 -7.18
CA ARG A 123 -6.25 22.36 -5.84
C ARG A 123 -6.62 20.88 -5.77
N ARG A 124 -7.34 20.37 -6.79
CA ARG A 124 -7.74 18.95 -6.86
C ARG A 124 -6.54 18.01 -7.02
N LEU A 125 -5.55 18.41 -7.81
CA LEU A 125 -4.33 17.63 -8.02
C LEU A 125 -3.45 17.59 -6.77
N LEU A 126 -3.24 18.73 -6.10
CA LEU A 126 -2.53 18.79 -4.82
C LEU A 126 -3.17 17.86 -3.78
N ALA A 127 -4.51 17.94 -3.62
CA ALA A 127 -5.23 17.07 -2.70
C ALA A 127 -5.16 15.59 -3.11
N PHE A 128 -5.12 15.30 -4.41
CA PHE A 128 -4.98 13.94 -4.93
C PHE A 128 -3.60 13.35 -4.58
N LEU A 129 -2.51 14.06 -4.87
CA LEU A 129 -1.16 13.60 -4.55
C LEU A 129 -0.92 13.53 -3.04
N GLY A 130 -1.45 14.48 -2.26
CA GLY A 130 -1.36 14.45 -0.80
C GLY A 130 -2.00 13.18 -0.20
N ARG A 131 -3.17 12.74 -0.72
CA ARG A 131 -3.79 11.47 -0.33
C ARG A 131 -2.99 10.22 -0.75
N ARG A 132 -2.09 10.36 -1.73
CA ARG A 132 -1.13 9.31 -2.13
C ARG A 132 0.16 9.33 -1.30
N GLY A 133 0.29 10.30 -0.39
CA GLY A 133 1.33 10.39 0.62
C GLY A 133 2.59 11.14 0.19
N PHE A 134 2.61 11.73 -1.01
CA PHE A 134 3.69 12.62 -1.43
C PHE A 134 3.80 13.83 -0.50
N SER A 135 5.02 14.33 -0.30
CA SER A 135 5.25 15.54 0.50
C SER A 135 4.60 16.76 -0.16
N GLU A 136 4.32 17.78 0.63
CA GLU A 136 3.75 19.03 0.12
C GLU A 136 4.62 19.65 -0.98
N SER A 137 5.94 19.76 -0.73
CA SER A 137 6.89 20.28 -1.72
C SER A 137 6.86 19.50 -3.03
N MET A 138 6.82 18.17 -2.97
CA MET A 138 6.74 17.31 -4.15
C MET A 138 5.39 17.45 -4.87
N CYS A 139 4.30 17.61 -4.13
CA CYS A 139 2.98 17.87 -4.72
C CYS A 139 2.99 19.17 -5.53
N TYR A 140 3.53 20.27 -4.98
CA TYR A 140 3.63 21.55 -5.69
C TYR A 140 4.53 21.46 -6.92
N ALA A 141 5.71 20.84 -6.79
CA ALA A 141 6.64 20.64 -7.90
C ALA A 141 6.00 19.83 -9.04
N ALA A 142 5.39 18.70 -8.71
CA ALA A 142 4.77 17.81 -9.69
C ALA A 142 3.58 18.46 -10.41
N VAL A 143 2.72 19.17 -9.67
CA VAL A 143 1.59 19.89 -10.25
C VAL A 143 2.06 21.03 -11.15
N GLY A 144 3.08 21.80 -10.74
CA GLY A 144 3.68 22.84 -11.58
C GLY A 144 4.14 22.28 -12.92
N LYS A 145 5.00 21.26 -12.87
CA LYS A 145 5.53 20.58 -14.06
C LYS A 145 4.45 20.02 -14.97
N ALA A 146 3.42 19.37 -14.41
CA ALA A 146 2.33 18.82 -15.21
C ALA A 146 1.55 19.90 -16.00
N PHE A 147 1.38 21.11 -15.44
CA PHE A 147 0.77 22.22 -16.16
C PHE A 147 1.70 22.83 -17.21
N ASP A 148 2.98 23.00 -16.89
CA ASP A 148 3.98 23.53 -17.83
C ASP A 148 4.08 22.62 -19.09
N GLU A 149 4.07 21.30 -18.90
CA GLU A 149 4.08 20.32 -20.00
C GLU A 149 2.78 20.33 -20.82
N GLN A 150 1.63 20.51 -20.18
CA GLN A 150 0.34 20.61 -20.87
C GLN A 150 0.29 21.87 -21.74
N SER A 151 0.81 23.00 -21.26
CA SER A 151 0.90 24.25 -22.03
C SER A 151 1.85 24.16 -23.22
N ASN A 152 2.91 23.35 -23.14
CA ASN A 152 3.84 23.11 -24.25
C ASN A 152 3.34 22.07 -25.28
N SER A 153 2.25 21.36 -24.98
CA SER A 153 1.65 20.34 -25.85
C SER A 153 0.42 20.85 -26.62
N CYS A 154 0.03 22.12 -26.42
CA CYS A 154 -1.03 22.84 -27.14
C CYS A 154 -0.41 23.87 -28.09
#